data_AF-A0A938HRF4-F1
#
_entry.id   AF-A0A938HRF4-F1
#
_cell.length_a   1.000
_cell.length_b   1.000
_cell.length_c   1.000
_cell.angle_alpha   90.00
_cell.angle_beta   90.00
_cell.angle_gamma   90.00
#
_symmetry.space_group_name_H-M   'P 1'
#
loop_
_entity.id
_entity.type
_entity.pdbx_description
1 polymer ?
#
loop_
_entity_poly.entity_id
_entity_poly.type
_entity_poly.pdbx_seq_one_letter_code
_entity_poly.pdbx_strand_id
1 'polypeptide(L)'
;MHRFLVVIEQADGNYSAYSPDLPGCAATGKNRKEVEENIRAAIEMHVQGLVEDGQPVPVSGSIAEYITIKEEIGSGQHLLM
;
A
#
# COMPACT_ATOMS: atom_id res chain seq x y z
N MET A 1 -17.71 0.68 11.65
CA MET A 1 -16.87 1.44 10.71
C MET A 1 -15.50 0.80 10.72
N HIS A 2 -15.04 0.27 9.59
CA HIS A 2 -13.70 -0.33 9.45
C HIS A 2 -12.78 0.65 8.73
N ARG A 3 -11.50 0.67 9.13
CA ARG A 3 -10.46 1.46 8.46
C ARG A 3 -9.30 0.52 8.20
N PHE A 4 -8.76 0.56 6.99
CA PHE A 4 -7.62 -0.26 6.58
C PHE A 4 -6.52 0.64 6.04
N LEU A 5 -5.27 0.30 6.34
CA LEU A 5 -4.12 0.92 5.71
C LEU A 5 -4.00 0.38 4.29
N VAL A 6 -3.79 1.28 3.33
CA VAL A 6 -3.54 0.95 1.93
C VAL A 6 -2.20 1.55 1.53
N VAL A 7 -1.31 0.73 0.99
CA VAL A 7 -0.08 1.15 0.33
C VAL A 7 -0.40 1.36 -1.14
N ILE A 8 0.00 2.49 -1.70
CA ILE A 8 -0.12 2.80 -3.12
C ILE A 8 1.28 2.99 -3.69
N GLU A 9 1.59 2.25 -4.74
CA GLU A 9 2.88 2.28 -5.40
C GLU A 9 2.69 2.73 -6.85
N GLN A 10 3.63 3.51 -7.36
CA GLN A 10 3.70 3.82 -8.77
C GLN A 10 4.47 2.69 -9.47
N ALA A 11 3.89 2.13 -10.52
CA ALA A 11 4.53 1.20 -11.43
C ALA A 11 4.64 1.86 -12.82
N ASP A 12 5.47 1.34 -13.73
CA ASP A 12 5.71 1.96 -15.05
C ASP A 12 4.42 2.34 -15.80
N GLY A 13 4.08 3.63 -15.77
CA GLY A 13 2.86 4.18 -16.38
C GLY A 13 1.52 3.78 -15.70
N ASN A 14 1.55 3.22 -14.49
CA ASN A 14 0.39 2.73 -13.76
C ASN A 14 0.54 2.90 -12.23
N TYR A 15 -0.48 2.52 -11.49
CA TYR A 15 -0.42 2.43 -10.03
C TYR A 15 -0.91 1.05 -9.57
N SER A 16 -0.31 0.54 -8.50
CA SER A 16 -0.77 -0.61 -7.72
C SER A 16 -1.16 -0.16 -6.32
N ALA A 17 -2.09 -0.87 -5.71
CA ALA A 17 -2.43 -0.70 -4.31
C ALA A 17 -2.71 -2.04 -3.64
N TYR A 18 -2.39 -2.13 -2.36
CA TYR A 18 -2.71 -3.30 -1.54
C TYR A 18 -2.91 -2.89 -0.08
N SER A 19 -3.65 -3.69 0.68
CA SER A 19 -3.74 -3.53 2.13
C SER A 19 -2.92 -4.61 2.84
N PRO A 20 -1.92 -4.26 3.67
CA PRO A 20 -1.18 -5.25 4.45
C PRO A 20 -2.06 -6.01 5.46
N ASP A 21 -3.18 -5.40 5.89
CA ASP A 21 -4.11 -5.99 6.85
C ASP A 21 -5.14 -6.94 6.21
N LEU A 22 -5.26 -6.92 4.88
CA LEU A 22 -6.20 -7.74 4.12
C LEU A 22 -5.44 -8.50 3.01
N PRO A 23 -4.75 -9.60 3.34
CA PRO A 23 -4.04 -10.41 2.36
C PRO A 23 -4.96 -10.82 1.19
N GLY A 24 -4.55 -10.50 -0.04
CA GLY A 24 -5.33 -10.74 -1.25
C GLY A 24 -6.18 -9.55 -1.72
N CYS A 25 -6.36 -8.51 -0.91
CA CYS A 25 -6.94 -7.25 -1.37
C CYS A 25 -5.87 -6.38 -2.04
N ALA A 26 -5.85 -6.41 -3.37
CA ALA A 26 -4.99 -5.59 -4.21
C ALA A 26 -5.76 -5.06 -5.43
N ALA A 27 -5.28 -3.96 -6.01
CA ALA A 27 -5.86 -3.35 -7.19
C ALA A 27 -4.81 -2.59 -8.01
N THR A 28 -5.15 -2.26 -9.25
CA THR A 28 -4.34 -1.40 -10.13
C THR A 28 -5.18 -0.29 -10.73
N GLY A 29 -4.57 0.82 -11.16
CA GLY A 29 -5.27 1.90 -11.86
C GLY A 29 -4.29 2.85 -12.57
N LYS A 30 -4.69 3.42 -13.71
CA LYS A 30 -3.82 4.24 -14.58
C LYS A 30 -3.33 5.51 -13.90
N ASN A 31 -4.04 5.93 -12.86
CA ASN A 31 -3.71 7.08 -12.05
C ASN A 31 -4.08 6.81 -10.58
N ARG A 32 -3.60 7.68 -9.70
CA ARG A 32 -3.82 7.59 -8.26
C ARG A 32 -5.31 7.53 -7.87
N LYS A 33 -6.17 8.29 -8.53
CA LYS A 33 -7.61 8.28 -8.21
C LYS A 33 -8.25 6.93 -8.57
N GLU A 34 -7.94 6.41 -9.75
CA GLU A 34 -8.47 5.12 -10.22
C GLU A 34 -8.02 3.97 -9.31
N VAL A 35 -6.75 3.93 -8.91
CA VAL A 35 -6.27 2.86 -8.02
C VAL A 35 -6.91 2.95 -6.62
N GLU A 36 -7.15 4.17 -6.10
CA GLU A 36 -7.86 4.40 -4.84
C GLU A 36 -9.33 3.95 -4.89
N GLU A 37 -10.02 4.17 -6.01
CA GLU A 37 -11.39 3.69 -6.23
C GLU A 37 -11.43 2.17 -6.34
N ASN A 38 -10.51 1.57 -7.09
CA ASN A 38 -10.46 0.13 -7.30
C ASN A 38 -10.13 -0.64 -6.02
N ILE A 39 -9.16 -0.18 -5.23
CA ILE A 39 -8.81 -0.84 -3.95
C ILE A 39 -9.93 -0.69 -2.93
N ARG A 40 -10.66 0.43 -2.93
CA ARG A 40 -11.85 0.60 -2.09
C ARG A 40 -12.91 -0.45 -2.42
N ALA A 41 -13.22 -0.62 -3.71
CA ALA A 41 -14.20 -1.62 -4.15
C ALA A 41 -13.76 -3.05 -3.79
N ALA A 42 -12.48 -3.38 -3.94
CA ALA A 42 -11.93 -4.69 -3.57
C ALA A 42 -12.07 -4.97 -2.06
N ILE A 43 -11.77 -3.98 -1.22
CA ILE A 43 -11.91 -4.09 0.24
C ILE A 43 -13.38 -4.21 0.63
N GLU A 44 -14.28 -3.41 0.05
CA GLU A 44 -15.72 -3.48 0.30
C GLU A 44 -16.28 -4.87 -0.04
N MET A 45 -15.92 -5.41 -1.21
CA MET A 45 -16.30 -6.75 -1.62
C MET A 45 -15.78 -7.82 -0.66
N HIS A 46 -14.52 -7.74 -0.25
CA HIS A 46 -13.92 -8.72 0.67
C HIS A 46 -14.58 -8.69 2.06
N VAL A 47 -14.80 -7.48 2.61
CA VAL A 47 -15.48 -7.30 3.90
C VAL A 47 -16.92 -7.82 3.84
N GLN A 48 -17.64 -7.56 2.75
CA GLN A 48 -18.98 -8.09 2.55
C GLN A 48 -18.99 -9.62 2.56
N GLY A 49 -18.07 -10.26 1.83
CA GLY A 49 -17.93 -11.71 1.82
C GLY A 49 -17.66 -12.31 3.21
N LEU A 50 -16.77 -11.70 4.00
CA LEU A 50 -16.51 -12.12 5.38
C LEU A 50 -17.78 -12.05 6.24
N VAL A 51 -18.57 -10.98 6.10
CA VAL A 51 -19.83 -10.81 6.85
C VAL A 51 -20.87 -11.84 6.44
N GLU A 52 -21.02 -12.11 5.15
CA GLU A 52 -21.95 -13.11 4.61
C GLU A 52 -21.60 -14.53 5.08
N ASP A 53 -20.31 -14.84 5.19
CA ASP A 53 -19.82 -16.12 5.69
C ASP A 53 -19.81 -16.23 7.23
N GLY A 54 -20.24 -15.19 7.95
CA GLY A 54 -20.21 -15.14 9.42
C GLY A 54 -18.80 -15.11 10.01
N GLN A 55 -17.81 -14.68 9.23
CA GLN A 55 -16.42 -14.54 9.64
C GLN A 55 -16.16 -13.16 10.25
N PRO A 56 -15.24 -13.05 11.21
CA PRO A 56 -14.86 -11.76 11.76
C PRO A 56 -14.13 -10.91 10.73
N VAL A 57 -14.52 -9.63 10.61
CA VAL A 57 -13.75 -8.65 9.85
C VAL A 57 -12.48 -8.30 10.62
N PRO A 58 -11.28 -8.43 10.02
CA PRO A 58 -10.04 -8.14 10.72
C PRO A 58 -9.93 -6.65 11.08
N VAL A 59 -9.24 -6.39 12.19
CA VAL A 59 -8.92 -5.02 12.61
C VAL A 59 -7.57 -4.65 12.00
N SER A 60 -7.51 -3.50 11.33
CA SER A 60 -6.26 -2.96 10.79
C SER A 60 -5.29 -2.67 11.92
N GLY A 61 -4.15 -3.36 11.90
CA GLY A 61 -3.06 -3.21 12.88
C GLY A 61 -1.78 -2.62 12.26
N SER A 62 -1.75 -2.48 10.94
CA SER A 62 -0.59 -1.96 10.22
C SER A 62 -0.38 -0.47 10.47
N ILE A 63 0.88 -0.07 10.59
CA ILE A 63 1.33 1.31 10.74
C ILE A 63 2.27 1.62 9.58
N ALA A 64 2.05 2.73 8.89
CA ALA A 64 2.98 3.27 7.91
C ALA A 64 3.71 4.47 8.52
N GLU A 65 5.00 4.59 8.24
CA GLU A 65 5.85 5.67 8.72
C GLU A 65 6.83 6.08 7.61
N TYR A 66 7.15 7.38 7.54
CA TYR A 66 8.20 7.90 6.68
C TYR A 66 9.49 8.02 7.47
N ILE A 67 10.54 7.31 7.06
CA ILE A 67 11.86 7.44 7.65
C ILE A 67 12.73 8.36 6.78
N THR A 68 13.28 9.41 7.37
CA THR A 68 14.20 10.33 6.69
C THR A 68 15.64 9.93 6.97
N ILE A 69 16.44 9.74 5.92
CA ILE A 69 17.88 9.48 6.01
C ILE A 69 18.66 10.66 5.41
N LYS A 70 19.85 10.95 5.95
CA LYS A 70 20.80 11.90 5.36
C LYS A 70 21.83 11.10 4.58
N GLU A 71 22.10 11.49 3.33
CA GLU A 71 23.18 10.90 2.54
C GLU A 71 24.52 11.39 3.08
N GLU A 72 25.40 10.49 3.53
CA GLU A 72 26.80 10.84 3.81
C GLU A 72 27.61 10.64 2.53
N ILE A 73 27.94 11.75 1.85
CA ILE A 73 28.88 11.72 0.74
C ILE A 73 30.26 11.44 1.32
N GLY A 74 30.70 10.19 1.24
CA GLY A 74 32.06 9.79 1.62
C GLY A 74 33.08 10.56 0.79
N SER A 75 33.94 11.34 1.45
CA SER A 75 35.09 12.00 0.83
C SER A 75 36.12 10.96 0.41
N GLY A 76 35.90 10.33 -0.74
CA GLY A 76 36.83 9.45 -1.43
C GLY A 76 37.97 10.26 -2.06
N GLN A 77 38.96 10.54 -1.23
CA GLN A 77 40.36 10.84 -1.50
C GLN A 77 40.80 10.65 -2.96
N HIS A 78 41.25 11.76 -3.52
CA HIS A 78 42.18 11.89 -4.64
C HIS A 78 43.20 10.74 -4.71
N LEU A 79 43.11 9.90 -5.75
CA LEU A 79 44.26 9.14 -6.24
C LEU A 79 44.70 9.75 -7.58
N LEU A 80 45.65 10.66 -7.48
CA LEU A 80 46.54 11.08 -8.56
C LEU A 80 47.23 9.83 -9.14
N MET A 81 47.09 9.62 -10.44
CA MET A 81 48.16 9.11 -11.30
C MET A 81 48.21 9.96 -12.56
#